data_AF-A0A2W1BTV6-F1
#
_entry.id   AF-A0A2W1BTV6-F1
#
_cell.length_a   1.000
_cell.length_b   1.000
_cell.length_c   1.000
_cell.angle_alpha   90.00
_cell.angle_beta   90.00
_cell.angle_gamma   90.00
#
_symmetry.space_group_name_H-M   'P 1'
#
loop_
_entity.id
_entity.type
_entity.pdbx_description
1 polymer ?
#
loop_
_entity_poly.entity_id
_entity_poly.type
_entity_poly.pdbx_seq_one_letter_code
_entity_poly.pdbx_strand_id
1 'polypeptide(L)'
;MKIIIINNYKKINFVDEDIRSMLLPLNLAMLCPKYSIKGNLIAPNTFRNNCVSIVITLVLISAMCYRTYGLSFYQDGFSNIVYYYSYYDVCYYSFGYIMNYIISVYQTEQNISLVLTLQKLHRLFNDAAAFKRFIIFNWIFVITALVTHLLLVTSACLDMLYHSKVNLIGYLLVLFDIYIIYCFRLMKFMEDKVHLWKSKLESSEEFDVCKFCEIMFESYVDILKCYDMIKDCFQRFVSMILFFNVSNIENSCWSA
;
A
#
# COMPACT_ATOMS: atom_id res chain seq x y z
N MET A 1 -8.76 33.77 -7.88
CA MET A 1 -7.84 32.62 -7.73
C MET A 1 -7.02 32.86 -6.46
N LYS A 2 -7.32 32.12 -5.40
CA LYS A 2 -6.83 32.38 -4.04
C LYS A 2 -5.43 31.76 -3.87
N ILE A 3 -4.39 32.57 -4.02
CA ILE A 3 -3.03 32.24 -3.58
C ILE A 3 -3.04 32.36 -2.05
N ILE A 4 -3.49 31.32 -1.37
CA ILE A 4 -3.47 31.24 0.09
C ILE A 4 -2.08 30.77 0.51
N ILE A 5 -1.28 31.71 1.00
CA ILE A 5 -0.40 31.57 2.17
C ILE A 5 0.14 30.14 2.41
N ILE A 6 1.16 29.73 1.65
CA ILE A 6 1.96 28.51 1.91
C ILE A 6 3.21 28.81 2.77
N ASN A 7 3.40 30.06 3.25
CA ASN A 7 4.68 30.46 3.85
C ASN A 7 4.85 30.25 5.37
N ASN A 8 3.87 29.67 6.09
CA ASN A 8 4.03 29.40 7.54
C ASN A 8 4.05 27.92 7.95
N TYR A 9 4.03 26.98 6.99
CA TYR A 9 4.15 25.53 7.26
C TYR A 9 5.57 24.97 7.03
N LYS A 10 6.61 25.81 7.12
CA LYS A 10 7.99 25.33 7.24
C LYS A 10 8.27 24.78 8.66
N LYS A 11 7.27 24.15 9.29
CA LYS A 11 7.45 23.24 10.41
C LYS A 11 8.11 22.02 9.77
N ILE A 12 9.43 21.99 9.90
CA ILE A 12 10.38 21.12 9.21
C ILE A 12 9.78 19.73 9.04
N ASN A 13 9.58 19.29 7.78
CA ASN A 13 9.10 17.96 7.38
C ASN A 13 10.12 16.86 7.73
N PHE A 14 10.61 16.86 8.97
CA PHE A 14 11.63 15.98 9.47
C PHE A 14 10.98 14.67 9.90
N VAL A 15 11.40 13.58 9.29
CA VAL A 15 10.94 12.23 9.61
C VAL A 15 11.93 11.58 10.56
N ASP A 16 11.43 11.07 11.68
CA ASP A 16 12.24 10.33 12.65
C ASP A 16 12.74 9.01 12.04
N GLU A 17 13.94 8.60 12.43
CA GLU A 17 14.59 7.38 11.92
C GLU A 17 13.73 6.12 12.12
N ASP A 18 13.01 6.08 13.23
CA ASP A 18 12.08 5.02 13.61
C ASP A 18 10.92 4.91 12.62
N ILE A 19 10.30 6.04 12.28
CA ILE A 19 9.21 6.10 11.28
C ILE A 19 9.75 5.77 9.88
N ARG A 20 10.94 6.26 9.55
CA ARG A 20 11.61 5.93 8.29
C ARG A 20 11.84 4.43 8.16
N SER A 21 12.35 3.79 9.21
CA SER A 21 12.62 2.35 9.27
C SER A 21 11.34 1.50 9.18
N MET A 22 10.24 1.99 9.75
CA MET A 22 8.93 1.35 9.62
C MET A 22 8.40 1.38 8.17
N LEU A 23 8.62 2.49 7.48
CA LEU A 23 8.11 2.73 6.11
C LEU A 23 9.02 2.14 5.04
N LEU A 24 10.31 1.94 5.32
CA LEU A 24 11.33 1.49 4.36
C LEU A 24 11.00 0.17 3.64
N PRO A 25 10.65 -0.94 4.33
CA PRO A 25 10.44 -2.24 3.68
C PRO A 25 9.33 -2.15 2.64
N LEU A 26 8.35 -1.30 2.94
CA LEU A 26 7.11 -1.17 2.22
C LEU A 26 7.26 -0.17 1.06
N ASN A 27 8.02 0.91 1.26
CA ASN A 27 8.34 1.87 0.21
C ASN A 27 9.35 1.29 -0.81
N LEU A 28 10.26 0.41 -0.40
CA LEU A 28 11.19 -0.30 -1.30
C LEU A 28 10.46 -1.25 -2.25
N ALA A 29 9.41 -1.92 -1.75
CA ALA A 29 8.62 -2.83 -2.57
C ALA A 29 7.70 -2.11 -3.57
N MET A 30 7.42 -0.83 -3.35
CA MET A 30 6.62 -0.02 -4.27
C MET A 30 7.53 0.59 -5.35
N LEU A 31 7.43 0.11 -6.58
CA LEU A 31 8.14 0.71 -7.73
C LEU A 31 7.75 2.18 -8.01
N CYS A 32 6.63 2.64 -7.44
CA CYS A 32 6.14 4.01 -7.55
C CYS A 32 6.10 4.65 -6.15
N PRO A 33 7.19 5.32 -5.71
CA PRO A 33 7.24 5.90 -4.37
C PRO A 33 6.13 6.92 -4.19
N LYS A 34 5.45 6.90 -3.04
CA LYS A 34 4.35 7.83 -2.72
C LYS A 34 4.81 9.25 -2.42
N TYR A 35 6.08 9.39 -2.03
CA TYR A 35 6.75 10.64 -1.69
C TYR A 35 8.28 10.42 -1.73
N SER A 36 9.05 11.50 -1.73
CA SER A 36 10.52 11.44 -1.68
C SER A 36 11.02 11.72 -0.28
N ILE A 37 11.88 10.86 0.26
CA ILE A 37 12.64 11.13 1.49
C ILE A 37 14.08 11.45 1.09
N LYS A 38 14.55 12.67 1.38
CA LYS A 38 15.94 13.11 1.15
C LYS A 38 16.49 13.74 2.42
N GLY A 39 17.51 13.14 3.03
CA GLY A 39 18.16 13.70 4.23
C GLY A 39 17.18 13.98 5.37
N ASN A 40 16.38 12.97 5.74
CA ASN A 40 15.29 13.03 6.74
C ASN A 40 14.14 14.00 6.42
N LEU A 41 14.16 14.68 5.27
CA LEU A 41 13.05 15.51 4.82
C LEU A 41 12.12 14.71 3.92
N ILE A 42 10.83 14.70 4.25
CA ILE A 42 9.78 14.20 3.37
C ILE A 42 9.29 15.34 2.47
N ALA A 43 9.30 15.10 1.17
CA ALA A 43 8.92 16.05 0.14
C ALA A 43 8.00 15.39 -0.89
N PRO A 44 7.12 16.17 -1.53
CA PRO A 44 6.29 15.65 -2.61
C PRO A 44 7.13 15.14 -3.77
N ASN A 45 6.55 14.21 -4.52
CA ASN A 45 7.17 13.68 -5.72
C ASN A 45 7.43 14.79 -6.74
N THR A 46 8.60 14.73 -7.37
CA THR A 46 8.93 15.63 -8.47
C THR A 46 8.21 15.19 -9.74
N PHE A 47 8.03 16.11 -10.69
CA PHE A 47 7.48 15.78 -12.01
C PHE A 47 8.22 14.62 -12.70
N ARG A 48 9.55 14.54 -12.54
CA ARG A 48 10.36 13.43 -13.05
C ARG A 48 9.95 12.09 -12.44
N ASN A 49 9.75 12.04 -11.12
CA ASN A 49 9.30 10.81 -10.45
C ASN A 49 7.91 10.40 -10.96
N ASN A 50 7.00 11.36 -11.13
CA ASN A 50 5.66 11.08 -11.64
C ASN A 50 5.71 10.50 -13.07
N CYS A 51 6.56 11.03 -13.95
CA CYS A 51 6.76 10.48 -15.29
C CYS A 51 7.30 9.05 -15.24
N VAL A 52 8.29 8.80 -14.39
CA VAL A 52 8.85 7.44 -14.18
C VAL A 52 7.75 6.49 -13.69
N SER A 53 6.90 6.92 -12.75
CA SER A 53 5.78 6.12 -12.26
C SER A 53 4.77 5.79 -13.37
N ILE A 54 4.43 6.73 -14.26
CA ILE A 54 3.55 6.44 -15.42
C ILE A 54 4.18 5.35 -16.29
N VAL A 55 5.46 5.50 -16.64
CA VAL A 55 6.17 4.54 -17.50
C VAL A 55 6.20 3.16 -16.87
N ILE A 56 6.51 3.07 -15.57
CA ILE A 56 6.49 1.80 -14.83
C ILE A 56 5.10 1.17 -14.84
N THR A 57 4.05 1.93 -14.56
CA THR A 57 2.67 1.42 -14.59
C THR A 57 2.28 0.89 -15.97
N LEU A 58 2.61 1.61 -17.05
CA LEU A 58 2.35 1.15 -18.41
C LEU A 58 3.13 -0.13 -18.77
N VAL A 59 4.39 -0.23 -18.34
CA VAL A 59 5.20 -1.43 -18.53
C VAL A 59 4.60 -2.63 -17.79
N LEU A 60 4.16 -2.45 -16.54
CA LEU A 60 3.53 -3.51 -15.75
C LEU A 60 2.22 -3.99 -16.39
N ILE A 61 1.35 -3.07 -16.82
CA ILE A 61 0.10 -3.40 -17.52
C ILE A 61 0.39 -4.13 -18.83
N SER A 62 1.33 -3.62 -19.63
CA SER A 62 1.72 -4.23 -20.91
C SER A 62 2.29 -5.63 -20.71
N ALA A 63 3.08 -5.84 -19.64
CA ALA A 63 3.60 -7.15 -19.28
C ALA A 63 2.45 -8.12 -18.93
N MET A 64 1.45 -7.69 -18.17
CA MET A 64 0.28 -8.53 -17.88
C MET A 64 -0.49 -8.91 -19.15
N CYS A 65 -0.76 -7.95 -20.02
CA CYS A 65 -1.42 -8.21 -21.30
C CYS A 65 -0.61 -9.19 -22.16
N TYR A 66 0.71 -9.00 -22.23
CA TYR A 66 1.60 -9.91 -22.97
C TYR A 66 1.60 -11.33 -22.38
N ARG A 67 1.57 -11.47 -21.04
CA ARG A 67 1.47 -12.78 -20.37
C ARG A 67 0.20 -13.52 -20.78
N THR A 68 -0.95 -12.85 -20.71
CA THR A 68 -2.26 -13.45 -21.06
C THR A 68 -2.38 -13.72 -22.55
N TYR A 69 -1.87 -12.83 -23.40
CA TYR A 69 -1.76 -13.07 -24.83
C TYR A 69 -0.89 -14.31 -25.10
N GLY A 70 0.26 -14.44 -24.44
CA GLY A 70 1.10 -15.63 -24.53
C GLY A 70 0.37 -16.91 -24.14
N LEU A 71 -0.38 -16.90 -23.03
CA LEU A 71 -1.20 -18.04 -22.60
C LEU A 71 -2.27 -18.44 -23.63
N SER A 72 -2.81 -17.48 -24.38
CA SER A 72 -3.83 -17.75 -25.41
C SER A 72 -3.33 -18.58 -26.59
N PHE A 73 -2.05 -18.48 -26.96
CA PHE A 73 -1.47 -19.29 -28.04
C PHE A 73 -1.30 -20.76 -27.68
N TYR A 74 -1.34 -21.09 -26.39
CA TYR A 74 -1.11 -22.43 -25.87
C TYR A 74 -2.40 -23.08 -25.35
N GLN A 75 -3.54 -22.75 -25.97
CA GLN A 75 -4.87 -23.18 -25.51
C GLN A 75 -5.00 -24.69 -25.33
N ASP A 76 -4.32 -25.50 -26.15
CA ASP A 76 -4.36 -26.97 -26.07
C ASP A 76 -3.79 -27.55 -24.77
N GLY A 77 -2.96 -26.78 -24.04
CA GLY A 77 -2.32 -27.19 -22.79
C GLY A 77 -3.04 -26.78 -21.50
N PHE A 78 -4.07 -25.92 -21.58
CA PHE A 78 -4.72 -25.33 -20.40
C PHE A 78 -6.23 -25.54 -20.41
N SER A 79 -6.82 -25.66 -19.21
CA SER A 79 -8.27 -25.68 -19.09
C SER A 79 -8.87 -24.29 -19.34
N ASN A 80 -10.11 -24.24 -19.84
CA ASN A 80 -10.86 -22.99 -20.05
C ASN A 80 -10.92 -22.12 -18.78
N ILE A 81 -10.90 -22.76 -17.61
CA ILE A 81 -10.88 -22.09 -16.31
C ILE A 81 -9.61 -21.24 -16.14
N VAL A 82 -8.43 -21.78 -16.50
CA VAL A 82 -7.15 -21.05 -16.39
C VAL A 82 -7.16 -19.82 -17.30
N TYR A 83 -7.70 -19.95 -18.51
CA TYR A 83 -7.83 -18.84 -19.44
C TYR A 83 -8.72 -17.73 -18.86
N TYR A 84 -9.90 -18.08 -18.36
CA TYR A 84 -10.82 -17.15 -17.71
C TYR A 84 -10.14 -16.39 -16.55
N TYR A 85 -9.45 -17.09 -15.66
CA TYR A 85 -8.70 -16.46 -14.57
C TYR A 85 -7.58 -15.56 -15.08
N SER A 86 -6.93 -15.88 -16.20
CA SER A 86 -5.90 -15.03 -16.78
C SER A 86 -6.43 -13.66 -17.23
N TYR A 87 -7.64 -13.61 -17.82
CA TYR A 87 -8.27 -12.32 -18.16
C TYR A 87 -8.67 -11.54 -16.92
N TYR A 88 -9.25 -12.25 -15.94
CA TYR A 88 -9.59 -11.64 -14.66
C TYR A 88 -8.34 -11.01 -14.00
N ASP A 89 -7.22 -11.74 -13.97
CA ASP A 89 -5.94 -11.26 -13.46
C ASP A 89 -5.49 -9.98 -14.18
N VAL A 90 -5.52 -9.95 -15.52
CA VAL A 90 -5.10 -8.74 -16.27
C VAL A 90 -5.92 -7.54 -15.86
N CYS A 91 -7.25 -7.67 -15.81
CA CYS A 91 -8.14 -6.57 -15.40
C CYS A 91 -7.86 -6.14 -13.96
N TYR A 92 -7.76 -7.10 -13.05
CA TYR A 92 -7.55 -6.90 -11.62
C TYR A 92 -6.21 -6.19 -11.33
N TYR A 93 -5.10 -6.75 -11.82
CA TYR A 93 -3.76 -6.18 -11.61
C TYR A 93 -3.59 -4.85 -12.35
N SER A 94 -4.11 -4.70 -13.56
CA SER A 94 -4.00 -3.42 -14.30
C SER A 94 -4.69 -2.29 -13.56
N PHE A 95 -5.90 -2.54 -13.05
CA PHE A 95 -6.58 -1.56 -12.21
C PHE A 95 -5.80 -1.28 -10.93
N GLY A 96 -5.29 -2.33 -10.28
CA GLY A 96 -4.44 -2.21 -9.12
C GLY A 96 -3.25 -1.27 -9.33
N TYR A 97 -2.55 -1.41 -10.45
CA TYR A 97 -1.42 -0.54 -10.81
C TYR A 97 -1.85 0.89 -11.16
N ILE A 98 -3.00 1.09 -11.83
CA ILE A 98 -3.56 2.42 -12.10
C ILE A 98 -3.91 3.11 -10.78
N MET A 99 -4.56 2.42 -9.86
CA MET A 99 -4.90 2.96 -8.55
C MET A 99 -3.66 3.29 -7.73
N ASN A 100 -2.67 2.41 -7.72
CA ASN A 100 -1.39 2.68 -7.03
C ASN A 100 -0.72 3.93 -7.62
N TYR A 101 -0.74 4.09 -8.94
CA TYR A 101 -0.27 5.31 -9.60
C TYR A 101 -1.06 6.56 -9.14
N ILE A 102 -2.40 6.47 -9.13
CA ILE A 102 -3.26 7.59 -8.71
C ILE A 102 -2.94 8.00 -7.27
N ILE A 103 -2.84 7.03 -6.36
CA ILE A 103 -2.54 7.27 -4.94
C ILE A 103 -1.12 7.86 -4.80
N SER A 104 -0.13 7.33 -5.51
CA SER A 104 1.25 7.81 -5.42
C SER A 104 1.45 9.22 -5.99
N VAL A 105 0.69 9.62 -7.01
CA VAL A 105 0.86 10.91 -7.70
C VAL A 105 -0.15 11.97 -7.26
N TYR A 106 -1.44 11.67 -7.21
CA TYR A 106 -2.47 12.65 -6.86
C TYR A 106 -2.63 12.84 -5.35
N GLN A 107 -2.36 11.80 -4.56
CA GLN A 107 -2.50 11.85 -3.10
C GLN A 107 -1.16 12.01 -2.38
N THR A 108 -0.10 12.45 -3.06
CA THR A 108 1.22 12.67 -2.45
C THR A 108 1.13 13.55 -1.19
N GLU A 109 0.44 14.69 -1.24
CA GLU A 109 0.29 15.59 -0.10
C GLU A 109 -0.46 14.95 1.07
N GLN A 110 -1.50 14.14 0.78
CA GLN A 110 -2.25 13.40 1.79
C GLN A 110 -1.38 12.31 2.42
N ASN A 111 -0.60 11.57 1.62
CA ASN A 111 0.35 10.58 2.10
C ASN A 111 1.44 11.20 2.99
N ILE A 112 1.92 12.40 2.66
CA ILE A 112 2.87 13.14 3.50
C ILE A 112 2.21 13.53 4.82
N SER A 113 1.00 14.10 4.77
CA SER A 113 0.23 14.44 5.98
C SER A 113 -0.01 13.21 6.84
N LEU A 114 -0.28 12.05 6.24
CA LEU A 114 -0.45 10.78 6.94
C LEU A 114 0.83 10.41 7.70
N VAL A 115 1.98 10.40 7.03
CA VAL A 115 3.28 10.09 7.68
C VAL A 115 3.58 11.04 8.84
N LEU A 116 3.36 12.35 8.66
CA LEU A 116 3.61 13.33 9.72
C LEU A 116 2.66 13.17 10.91
N THR A 117 1.39 12.83 10.65
CA THR A 117 0.40 12.59 11.70
C THR A 117 0.72 11.29 12.45
N LEU A 118 1.11 10.23 11.74
CA LEU A 118 1.59 8.98 12.33
C LEU A 118 2.81 9.20 13.23
N GLN A 119 3.75 10.03 12.79
CA GLN A 119 4.92 10.38 13.58
C GLN A 119 4.55 11.16 14.86
N LYS A 120 3.62 12.13 14.76
CA LYS A 120 3.10 12.86 15.94
C LYS A 120 2.47 11.88 16.94
N LEU A 121 1.62 10.97 16.47
CA LEU A 121 1.00 9.94 17.30
C LEU A 121 2.03 8.97 17.90
N HIS A 122 3.04 8.60 17.12
CA HIS A 122 4.11 7.73 17.59
C HIS A 122 4.90 8.37 18.74
N ARG A 123 5.26 9.65 18.61
CA ARG A 123 5.95 10.40 19.68
C ARG A 123 5.14 10.49 20.96
N LEU A 124 3.80 10.62 20.85
CA LEU A 124 2.93 10.76 22.01
C LEU A 124 2.65 9.44 22.73
N PHE A 125 2.48 8.36 21.96
CA PHE A 125 2.19 7.00 22.44
C PHE A 125 3.40 6.09 22.19
N ASN A 126 4.59 6.53 22.59
CA ASN A 126 5.80 5.77 22.31
C ASN A 126 5.90 4.54 23.21
N ASP A 127 5.86 3.36 22.59
CA ASP A 127 6.34 2.11 23.16
C ASP A 127 7.44 1.60 22.23
N ALA A 128 8.68 1.89 22.61
CA ALA A 128 9.84 1.56 21.79
C ALA A 128 10.00 0.06 21.56
N ALA A 129 9.61 -0.78 22.53
CA ALA A 129 9.72 -2.23 22.42
C ALA A 129 8.66 -2.79 21.46
N ALA A 130 7.40 -2.39 21.63
CA ALA A 130 6.32 -2.78 20.72
C ALA A 130 6.57 -2.28 19.29
N PHE A 131 7.09 -1.06 19.14
CA PHE A 131 7.37 -0.49 17.83
C PHE A 131 8.52 -1.21 17.09
N LYS A 132 9.62 -1.54 17.79
CA LYS A 132 10.70 -2.36 17.20
C LYS A 132 10.19 -3.72 16.74
N ARG A 133 9.37 -4.36 17.57
CA ARG A 133 8.72 -5.63 17.22
C ARG A 133 7.83 -5.48 15.97
N PHE A 134 7.08 -4.38 15.87
CA PHE A 134 6.25 -4.09 14.70
C PHE A 134 7.09 -3.96 13.41
N ILE A 135 8.24 -3.29 13.45
CA ILE A 135 9.18 -3.19 12.31
C ILE A 135 9.70 -4.57 11.89
N ILE A 136 10.12 -5.39 12.86
CA ILE A 136 10.60 -6.75 12.58
C ILE A 136 9.50 -7.57 11.89
N PHE A 137 8.27 -7.52 12.39
CA PHE A 137 7.15 -8.22 11.76
C PHE A 137 6.90 -7.71 10.34
N ASN A 138 6.97 -6.40 10.07
CA ASN A 138 6.82 -5.87 8.70
C ASN A 138 7.83 -6.49 7.74
N TRP A 139 9.11 -6.61 8.13
CA TRP A 139 10.13 -7.29 7.33
C TRP A 139 9.81 -8.77 7.13
N ILE A 140 9.38 -9.48 8.19
CA ILE A 140 8.99 -10.89 8.09
C ILE A 140 7.85 -11.05 7.08
N PHE A 141 6.80 -10.22 7.12
CA PHE A 141 5.68 -10.29 6.17
C PHE A 141 6.14 -10.04 4.72
N VAL A 142 6.99 -9.05 4.49
CA VAL A 142 7.51 -8.75 3.14
C VAL A 142 8.40 -9.89 2.62
N ILE A 143 9.31 -10.41 3.45
CA ILE A 143 10.21 -11.51 3.09
C ILE A 143 9.40 -12.78 2.82
N THR A 144 8.45 -13.12 3.69
CA THR A 144 7.58 -14.28 3.50
C THR A 144 6.78 -14.16 2.22
N ALA A 145 6.17 -13.01 1.93
CA ALA A 145 5.43 -12.80 0.68
C ALA A 145 6.33 -12.97 -0.55
N LEU A 146 7.54 -12.39 -0.53
CA LEU A 146 8.51 -12.54 -1.61
C LEU A 146 8.93 -13.99 -1.80
N VAL A 147 9.29 -14.70 -0.73
CA VAL A 147 9.75 -16.10 -0.79
C VAL A 147 8.63 -17.02 -1.25
N THR A 148 7.43 -16.91 -0.69
CA THR A 148 6.27 -17.71 -1.09
C THR A 148 5.95 -17.48 -2.57
N HIS A 149 5.97 -16.24 -3.03
CA HIS A 149 5.72 -15.92 -4.43
C HIS A 149 6.81 -16.46 -5.36
N LEU A 150 8.08 -16.30 -4.98
CA LEU A 150 9.22 -16.84 -5.72
C LEU A 150 9.12 -18.36 -5.86
N LEU A 151 8.78 -19.07 -4.78
CA LEU A 151 8.60 -20.52 -4.80
C LEU A 151 7.44 -20.92 -5.71
N LEU A 152 6.29 -20.25 -5.61
CA LEU A 152 5.10 -20.54 -6.41
C LEU A 152 5.32 -20.30 -7.91
N VAL A 153 5.94 -19.18 -8.28
CA VAL A 153 6.26 -18.90 -9.69
C VAL A 153 7.32 -19.89 -10.20
N THR A 154 8.32 -20.23 -9.39
CA THR A 154 9.37 -21.18 -9.79
C THR A 154 8.83 -22.59 -9.95
N SER A 155 7.96 -23.07 -9.06
CA SER A 155 7.32 -24.38 -9.21
C SER A 155 6.48 -24.43 -10.48
N ALA A 156 5.66 -23.39 -10.73
CA ALA A 156 4.90 -23.28 -11.97
C ALA A 156 5.79 -23.25 -13.22
N CYS A 157 6.98 -22.62 -13.15
CA CYS A 157 7.95 -22.66 -14.25
C CYS A 157 8.50 -24.05 -14.50
N LEU A 158 8.83 -24.79 -13.44
CA LEU A 158 9.38 -26.14 -13.54
C LEU A 158 8.35 -27.15 -14.04
N ASP A 159 7.08 -26.98 -13.70
CA ASP A 159 6.00 -27.83 -14.22
C ASP A 159 5.75 -27.55 -15.70
N MET A 160 5.99 -26.31 -16.15
CA MET A 160 5.73 -25.85 -17.52
C MET A 160 7.03 -25.64 -18.33
N LEU A 161 7.96 -26.60 -18.29
CA LEU A 161 9.33 -26.58 -18.86
C LEU A 161 9.54 -25.84 -20.21
N TYR A 162 8.52 -25.67 -21.04
CA TYR A 162 8.56 -24.96 -22.33
C TYR A 162 8.25 -23.44 -22.29
N HIS A 163 7.74 -22.88 -21.18
CA HIS A 163 7.14 -21.52 -21.17
C HIS A 163 7.82 -20.50 -20.24
N SER A 164 9.12 -20.67 -19.97
CA SER A 164 9.88 -19.89 -18.98
C SER A 164 9.81 -18.36 -19.16
N LYS A 165 9.74 -17.84 -20.39
CA LYS A 165 9.69 -16.38 -20.64
C LYS A 165 8.40 -15.71 -20.19
N VAL A 166 7.25 -16.39 -20.35
CA VAL A 166 5.93 -15.87 -19.95
C VAL A 166 5.81 -15.82 -18.43
N ASN A 167 6.47 -16.77 -17.75
CA ASN A 167 6.42 -16.89 -16.30
C ASN A 167 7.29 -15.86 -15.55
N LEU A 168 8.29 -15.26 -16.21
CA LEU A 168 9.09 -14.18 -15.60
C LEU A 168 8.23 -12.98 -15.18
N ILE A 169 7.13 -12.72 -15.91
CA ILE A 169 6.18 -11.64 -15.60
C ILE A 169 5.42 -11.97 -14.31
N GLY A 170 5.25 -13.25 -13.99
CA GLY A 170 4.66 -13.71 -12.74
C GLY A 170 5.38 -13.13 -11.53
N TYR A 171 6.70 -12.95 -11.56
CA TYR A 171 7.45 -12.37 -10.44
C TYR A 171 7.07 -10.90 -10.14
N LEU A 172 6.52 -10.16 -11.11
CA LEU A 172 6.10 -8.76 -10.91
C LEU A 172 4.78 -8.63 -10.14
N LEU A 173 3.97 -9.71 -10.10
CA LEU A 173 2.69 -9.74 -9.38
C LEU A 173 2.87 -9.50 -7.87
N VAL A 174 3.99 -9.98 -7.31
CA VAL A 174 4.28 -9.85 -5.86
C VAL A 174 4.29 -8.40 -5.37
N LEU A 175 4.64 -7.46 -6.26
CA LEU A 175 4.70 -6.04 -5.91
C LEU A 175 3.32 -5.51 -5.49
N PHE A 176 2.28 -6.04 -6.12
CA PHE A 176 0.91 -5.72 -5.81
C PHE A 176 0.46 -6.37 -4.49
N ASP A 177 0.82 -7.62 -4.25
CA ASP A 177 0.53 -8.29 -2.98
C ASP A 177 1.22 -7.59 -1.80
N ILE A 178 2.46 -7.13 -1.99
CA ILE A 178 3.17 -6.34 -0.98
C ILE A 178 2.46 -5.01 -0.74
N TYR A 179 1.84 -4.39 -1.76
CA TYR A 179 1.01 -3.20 -1.56
C TYR A 179 -0.18 -3.49 -0.64
N ILE A 180 -0.88 -4.61 -0.82
CA ILE A 180 -1.98 -5.02 0.07
C ILE A 180 -1.47 -5.27 1.49
N ILE A 181 -0.34 -5.96 1.63
CA ILE A 181 0.30 -6.22 2.93
C ILE A 181 0.67 -4.89 3.61
N TYR A 182 1.28 -3.94 2.91
CA TYR A 182 1.60 -2.60 3.43
C TYR A 182 0.39 -1.95 4.07
N CYS A 183 -0.67 -1.92 3.29
CA CYS A 183 -1.97 -1.38 3.61
C CYS A 183 -2.54 -2.05 4.89
N PHE A 184 -2.52 -3.37 4.97
CA PHE A 184 -2.95 -4.13 6.16
C PHE A 184 -2.08 -3.83 7.39
N ARG A 185 -0.76 -3.79 7.23
CA ARG A 185 0.18 -3.48 8.32
C ARG A 185 -0.02 -2.05 8.83
N LEU A 186 -0.32 -1.10 7.96
CA LEU A 186 -0.62 0.27 8.36
C LEU A 186 -1.91 0.39 9.17
N MET A 187 -2.96 -0.34 8.80
CA MET A 187 -4.18 -0.44 9.62
C MET A 187 -3.87 -1.05 10.99
N LYS A 188 -3.07 -2.13 11.03
CA LYS A 188 -2.69 -2.76 12.30
C LYS A 188 -1.90 -1.82 13.20
N PHE A 189 -1.01 -1.01 12.63
CA PHE A 189 -0.29 0.03 13.38
C PHE A 189 -1.25 1.04 14.03
N MET A 190 -2.27 1.47 13.30
CA MET A 190 -3.27 2.39 13.82
C MET A 190 -4.10 1.77 14.95
N GLU A 191 -4.44 0.49 14.85
CA GLU A 191 -5.13 -0.27 15.89
C GLU A 191 -4.29 -0.31 17.18
N ASP A 192 -2.99 -0.63 17.05
CA ASP A 192 -2.07 -0.63 18.20
C ASP A 192 -1.98 0.77 18.85
N LYS A 193 -2.04 1.85 18.07
CA LYS A 193 -2.07 3.22 18.60
C LYS A 193 -3.36 3.57 19.32
N VAL A 194 -4.51 3.07 18.86
CA VAL A 194 -5.80 3.20 19.59
C VAL A 194 -5.73 2.49 20.94
N HIS A 195 -5.13 1.29 20.99
CA HIS A 195 -4.95 0.56 22.24
C HIS A 195 -4.06 1.30 23.24
N LEU A 196 -2.93 1.85 22.77
CA LEU A 196 -2.05 2.66 23.61
C LEU A 196 -2.71 3.96 24.08
N TRP A 197 -3.47 4.62 23.21
CA TRP A 197 -4.28 5.79 23.55
C TRP A 197 -5.27 5.46 24.68
N LYS A 198 -6.02 4.36 24.54
CA LYS A 198 -6.96 3.91 25.57
C LYS A 198 -6.28 3.60 26.90
N SER A 199 -5.17 2.85 26.86
CA SER A 199 -4.41 2.50 28.07
C SER A 199 -3.86 3.74 28.79
N LYS A 200 -3.43 4.76 28.05
CA LYS A 200 -2.98 6.04 28.62
C LYS A 200 -4.12 6.83 29.25
N LEU A 201 -5.32 6.78 28.66
CA LEU A 201 -6.52 7.40 29.22
C LEU A 201 -6.92 6.76 30.55
N GLU A 202 -6.82 5.43 30.66
CA GLU A 202 -7.18 4.67 31.86
C GLU A 202 -6.17 4.79 33.01
N SER A 203 -4.89 5.02 32.70
CA SER A 203 -3.79 5.09 33.69
C SER A 203 -3.44 6.52 34.15
N SER A 204 -4.21 7.51 33.72
CA SER A 204 -3.93 8.92 34.01
C SER A 204 -4.32 9.31 35.45
N GLU A 205 -3.31 9.51 36.29
CA GLU A 205 -3.40 10.27 37.55
C GLU A 205 -2.85 11.71 37.38
N GLU A 206 -2.98 12.31 36.19
CA GLU A 206 -2.33 13.61 35.88
C GLU A 206 -2.89 14.79 36.70
N PHE A 207 -1.98 15.62 37.22
CA PHE A 207 -2.28 16.81 38.03
C PHE A 207 -3.01 17.93 37.27
N ASP A 208 -2.99 17.93 35.93
CA ASP A 208 -3.65 18.93 35.07
C ASP A 208 -4.62 18.23 34.10
N VAL A 209 -5.78 17.84 34.62
CA VAL A 209 -6.83 17.10 33.91
C VAL A 209 -7.26 17.81 32.63
N CYS A 210 -7.36 19.14 32.64
CA CYS A 210 -7.83 19.91 31.48
C CYS A 210 -6.87 19.78 30.29
N LYS A 211 -5.57 20.00 30.54
CA LYS A 211 -4.54 19.90 29.49
C LYS A 211 -4.38 18.47 28.99
N PHE A 212 -4.47 17.49 29.89
CA PHE A 212 -4.45 16.07 29.51
C PHE A 212 -5.62 15.73 28.57
N CYS A 213 -6.84 16.12 28.94
CA CYS A 213 -8.03 15.89 28.12
C CYS A 213 -7.91 16.52 26.73
N GLU A 214 -7.37 17.74 26.63
CA GLU A 214 -7.13 18.41 25.35
C GLU A 214 -6.18 17.61 24.45
N ILE A 215 -5.02 17.18 24.99
CA ILE A 215 -4.04 16.38 24.26
C ILE A 215 -4.64 15.04 23.81
N MET A 216 -5.36 14.37 24.70
CA MET A 216 -5.98 13.07 24.38
C MET A 216 -7.07 13.19 23.32
N PHE A 217 -7.88 14.26 23.37
CA PHE A 217 -8.89 14.54 22.35
C PHE A 217 -8.25 14.88 20.99
N GLU A 218 -7.25 15.77 20.96
CA GLU A 218 -6.53 16.12 19.72
C GLU A 218 -5.91 14.88 19.08
N SER A 219 -5.33 14.00 19.90
CA SER A 219 -4.73 12.75 19.44
C SER A 219 -5.75 11.75 18.89
N TYR A 220 -6.94 11.70 19.48
CA TYR A 220 -8.04 10.90 18.95
C TYR A 220 -8.50 11.40 17.58
N VAL A 221 -8.61 12.72 17.40
CA VAL A 221 -8.92 13.35 16.11
C VAL A 221 -7.83 13.02 15.07
N ASP A 222 -6.56 13.09 15.45
CA ASP A 222 -5.43 12.72 14.58
C ASP A 222 -5.47 11.22 14.19
N ILE A 223 -5.82 10.33 15.12
CA ILE A 223 -6.02 8.90 14.85
C ILE A 223 -7.14 8.69 13.84
N LEU A 224 -8.30 9.33 14.06
CA LEU A 224 -9.46 9.20 13.17
C LEU A 224 -9.12 9.71 11.76
N LYS A 225 -8.43 10.84 11.67
CA LYS A 225 -7.95 11.41 10.40
C LYS A 225 -7.03 10.44 9.64
N CYS A 226 -6.10 9.78 10.34
CA CYS A 226 -5.26 8.74 9.74
C CYS A 226 -6.10 7.55 9.23
N TYR A 227 -7.09 7.10 10.00
CA TYR A 227 -8.00 6.04 9.58
C TYR A 227 -8.81 6.42 8.34
N ASP A 228 -9.34 7.63 8.28
CA ASP A 228 -10.10 8.11 7.12
C ASP A 228 -9.22 8.19 5.88
N MET A 229 -7.98 8.68 5.99
CA MET A 229 -7.03 8.68 4.87
C MET A 229 -6.71 7.26 4.37
N ILE A 230 -6.51 6.32 5.29
CA ILE A 230 -6.26 4.92 4.94
C ILE A 230 -7.53 4.33 4.29
N LYS A 231 -8.69 4.50 4.91
CA LYS A 231 -9.98 4.04 4.39
C LYS A 231 -10.25 4.57 2.99
N ASP A 232 -10.00 5.84 2.71
CA ASP A 232 -10.20 6.42 1.39
C ASP A 232 -9.32 5.76 0.32
N CYS A 233 -8.09 5.37 0.68
CA CYS A 233 -7.20 4.61 -0.21
C CYS A 233 -7.76 3.21 -0.49
N PHE A 234 -8.30 2.54 0.53
CA PHE A 234 -8.79 1.16 0.45
C PHE A 234 -10.19 1.02 -0.13
N GLN A 235 -11.11 1.91 0.23
CA GLN A 235 -12.51 1.84 -0.17
C GLN A 235 -12.61 1.91 -1.69
N ARG A 236 -11.79 2.75 -2.34
CA ARG A 236 -11.73 2.81 -3.81
C ARG A 236 -11.28 1.48 -4.41
N PHE A 237 -10.30 0.84 -3.79
CA PHE A 237 -9.79 -0.45 -4.23
C PHE A 237 -10.83 -1.56 -4.05
N VAL A 238 -11.41 -1.71 -2.85
CA VAL A 238 -12.41 -2.73 -2.52
C VAL A 238 -13.70 -2.54 -3.31
N SER A 239 -14.22 -1.31 -3.42
CA SER A 239 -15.46 -1.05 -4.16
C SER A 239 -15.36 -1.47 -5.61
N MET A 240 -14.18 -1.31 -6.21
CA MET A 240 -13.97 -1.69 -7.60
C MET A 240 -13.82 -3.21 -7.78
N ILE A 241 -13.16 -3.89 -6.84
CA ILE A 241 -13.12 -5.36 -6.81
C ILE A 241 -14.54 -5.92 -6.71
N LEU A 242 -15.36 -5.37 -5.81
CA LEU A 242 -16.75 -5.79 -5.66
C LEU A 242 -17.54 -5.55 -6.94
N PHE A 243 -17.42 -4.37 -7.55
CA PHE A 243 -18.08 -4.06 -8.82
C PHE A 243 -17.72 -5.06 -9.92
N PHE A 244 -16.43 -5.38 -10.08
CA PHE A 244 -15.95 -6.31 -11.10
C PHE A 244 -16.44 -7.74 -10.87
N ASN A 245 -16.46 -8.20 -9.61
CA ASN A 245 -16.97 -9.53 -9.27
C ASN A 245 -18.48 -9.64 -9.51
N VAL A 246 -19.27 -8.62 -9.13
CA VAL A 246 -20.72 -8.59 -9.37
C VAL A 246 -21.02 -8.63 -10.87
N SER A 247 -20.33 -7.83 -11.69
CA SER A 247 -20.53 -7.84 -13.15
C SER A 247 -20.20 -9.18 -13.79
N ASN A 248 -19.19 -9.90 -13.27
CA ASN A 248 -18.81 -11.21 -13.79
C ASN A 248 -19.83 -12.29 -13.44
N ILE A 249 -20.39 -12.24 -12.23
CA ILE A 249 -21.45 -13.17 -11.80
C ILE A 249 -22.68 -13.00 -12.68
N GLU A 250 -23.13 -11.76 -12.92
CA GLU A 250 -24.29 -11.49 -13.79
C GLU A 250 -24.07 -12.05 -15.20
N ASN A 251 -22.90 -11.79 -15.81
CA ASN A 251 -22.60 -12.30 -17.15
C ASN A 251 -22.57 -13.84 -17.22
N SER A 252 -22.07 -14.51 -16.18
CA SER A 252 -22.05 -15.98 -16.13
C SER A 252 -23.45 -16.59 -16.08
N CYS A 253 -24.39 -15.97 -15.35
CA CYS A 253 -25.77 -16.43 -15.26
C CYS A 253 -26.54 -16.33 -16.58
N TRP A 254 -26.23 -15.37 -17.45
CA TRP A 254 -26.89 -15.22 -18.75
C TRP A 254 -26.32 -16.12 -19.85
N SER A 255 -25.15 -16.70 -19.63
CA SER A 255 -24.46 -17.57 -20.61
C SER A 255 -24.72 -19.06 -20.45
N ALA A 256 -25.42 -19.47 -19.38
CA ALA A 256 -25.80 -20.85 -19.07
C ALA A 256 -27.26 -21.12 -19.45
#